data_AF-A0A527ZG77-F1
#
_entry.id   AF-A0A527ZG77-F1
#
_cell.length_a   1.000
_cell.length_b   1.000
_cell.length_c   1.000
_cell.angle_alpha   90.00
_cell.angle_beta   90.00
_cell.angle_gamma   90.00
#
_symmetry.space_group_name_H-M   'P 1'
#
loop_
_entity.id
_entity.type
_entity.pdbx_description
1 polymer ?
#
loop_
_entity_poly.entity_id
_entity_poly.type
_entity_poly.pdbx_seq_one_letter_code
_entity_poly.pdbx_strand_id
1 'polypeptide(L)' 'MSKADRFPDLMRAFFYEWLVEQRNASIHTVRSYRDTWRLLLRFVAQRSGKKVAMITLADLAASEVAAFLSHAEHERGGT' A
#
# COMPACT_ATOMS: atom_id res chain seq x y z
N MET A 1 5.94 26.55 -1.05
CA MET A 1 5.89 25.56 -2.15
C MET A 1 5.66 24.19 -1.53
N SER A 2 4.48 23.59 -1.70
CA SER A 2 4.24 22.24 -1.21
C SER A 2 5.19 21.30 -1.95
N LYS A 3 6.07 20.61 -1.23
CA LYS A 3 6.93 19.57 -1.80
C LYS A 3 5.98 18.54 -2.43
N ALA A 4 6.11 18.31 -3.73
CA ALA A 4 5.31 17.28 -4.40
C ALA A 4 5.54 15.96 -3.64
N ASP A 5 4.45 15.31 -3.23
CA ASP A 5 4.55 14.05 -2.52
C ASP A 5 5.19 13.02 -3.46
N ARG A 6 6.31 12.44 -3.04
CA ARG A 6 7.09 11.47 -3.82
C ARG A 6 6.48 10.07 -3.76
N PHE A 7 5.45 9.87 -2.96
CA PHE A 7 4.89 8.55 -2.73
C PHE A 7 4.39 7.83 -4.00
N PRO A 8 3.69 8.48 -4.95
CA PRO A 8 3.30 7.83 -6.20
C PRO A 8 4.49 7.34 -7.03
N ASP A 9 5.58 8.13 -7.07
CA ASP A 9 6.80 7.76 -7.80
C ASP A 9 7.53 6.60 -7.11
N LEU A 10 7.59 6.60 -5.78
CA LEU A 10 8.15 5.48 -5.02
C LEU A 10 7.35 4.19 -5.20
N MET A 11 6.02 4.26 -5.27
CA MET A 11 5.21 3.08 -5.57
C MET A 11 5.49 2.57 -6.99
N ARG A 12 5.61 3.45 -7.97
CA ARG A 12 5.97 3.05 -9.34
C ARG A 12 7.33 2.35 -9.35
N ALA A 13 8.36 2.95 -8.76
CA ALA A 13 9.70 2.38 -8.69
C ALA A 13 9.71 1.02 -7.96
N PHE A 14 8.94 0.89 -6.88
CA PHE A 14 8.78 -0.39 -6.17
C PHE A 14 8.23 -1.50 -7.08
N PHE A 15 7.18 -1.23 -7.85
CA PHE A 15 6.55 -2.25 -8.69
C PHE A 15 7.34 -2.56 -9.97
N TYR A 16 7.81 -1.53 -10.66
CA TYR A 16 8.45 -1.70 -11.97
C TYR A 16 9.95 -1.99 -11.84
N GLU A 17 10.70 -1.10 -11.17
CA GLU A 17 12.14 -1.23 -11.09
C GLU A 17 12.54 -2.31 -10.09
N TRP A 18 12.00 -2.26 -8.86
CA TRP A 18 12.45 -3.19 -7.84
C TRP A 18 11.83 -4.59 -7.99
N LEU A 19 10.50 -4.69 -8.03
CA LEU A 19 9.83 -5.98 -7.98
C LEU A 19 9.93 -6.75 -9.31
N VAL A 20 9.77 -6.06 -10.44
CA VAL A 20 9.85 -6.68 -11.77
C VAL A 20 11.29 -6.77 -12.26
N GLU A 21 12.02 -5.65 -12.38
CA GLU A 21 13.34 -5.68 -13.02
C GLU A 21 14.43 -6.29 -12.12
N GLN A 22 14.57 -5.81 -10.87
CA GLN A 22 15.66 -6.23 -9.99
C GLN A 22 15.42 -7.58 -9.32
N ARG A 23 14.19 -7.84 -8.88
CA ARG A 23 13.82 -9.10 -8.18
C ARG A 23 13.32 -10.19 -9.13
N ASN A 24 13.02 -9.85 -10.39
CA ASN A 24 12.43 -10.77 -11.36
C ASN A 24 11.24 -11.56 -10.77
N ALA A 25 10.40 -10.86 -10.01
CA ALA A 25 9.29 -11.51 -9.32
C ALA A 25 8.26 -12.03 -10.33
N SER A 26 7.68 -13.19 -10.04
CA SER A 26 6.63 -13.76 -10.91
C SER A 26 5.44 -12.81 -11.05
N ILE A 27 4.71 -12.92 -12.15
CA ILE A 27 3.48 -12.13 -12.36
C ILE A 27 2.44 -12.33 -11.25
N HIS A 28 2.40 -13.52 -10.65
CA HIS A 28 1.52 -13.82 -9.52
C HIS A 28 1.96 -13.09 -8.26
N THR A 29 3.27 -13.02 -8.00
CA THR A 29 3.85 -12.23 -6.91
C THR A 29 3.53 -10.75 -7.09
N VAL A 30 3.78 -10.19 -8.28
CA VAL A 30 3.47 -8.77 -8.57
C VAL A 30 2.00 -8.45 -8.34
N ARG A 31 1.09 -9.32 -8.80
CA ARG A 31 -0.36 -9.17 -8.59
C ARG A 31 -0.74 -9.22 -7.11
N SER A 32 -0.17 -10.17 -6.35
CA SER A 32 -0.39 -10.29 -4.90
C SER A 32 0.01 -9.01 -4.17
N TYR A 33 1.21 -8.46 -4.45
CA TYR A 33 1.66 -7.20 -3.86
C TYR A 33 0.75 -6.03 -4.23
N ARG A 34 0.37 -5.91 -5.51
CA ARG A 34 -0.55 -4.86 -5.99
C ARG A 34 -1.88 -4.91 -5.26
N ASP A 35 -2.42 -6.11 -5.06
CA ASP A 35 -3.72 -6.28 -4.43
C ASP A 35 -3.63 -5.99 -2.92
N THR A 36 -2.56 -6.39 -2.22
CA THR A 36 -2.29 -5.98 -0.83
C THR A 36 -2.17 -4.46 -0.69
N TRP A 37 -1.39 -3.80 -1.55
CA TRP A 37 -1.26 -2.34 -1.53
C TRP A 37 -2.60 -1.64 -1.75
N ARG A 38 -3.46 -2.16 -2.63
CA ARG A 38 -4.81 -1.63 -2.85
C ARG A 38 -5.71 -1.75 -1.61
N LEU A 39 -5.59 -2.84 -0.85
CA LEU A 39 -6.33 -3.03 0.39
C LEU A 39 -5.85 -2.03 1.46
N LEU A 40 -4.53 -1.97 1.69
CA LEU A 40 -3.93 -1.05 2.66
C LEU A 40 -4.29 0.41 2.35
N LEU A 41 -4.12 0.86 1.11
CA LEU A 41 -4.38 2.26 0.73
C LEU A 41 -5.85 2.65 0.88
N ARG A 42 -6.78 1.73 0.60
CA ARG A 42 -8.21 1.97 0.82
C ARG A 42 -8.55 2.03 2.30
N PHE A 43 -7.98 1.13 3.10
CA PHE A 43 -8.18 1.09 4.54
C PHE A 43 -7.71 2.41 5.21
N VAL A 44 -6.50 2.87 4.87
CA VAL A 44 -5.96 4.13 5.41
C VAL A 44 -6.77 5.33 4.93
N ALA A 45 -7.19 5.36 3.66
CA ALA A 45 -8.06 6.40 3.13
C ALA A 45 -9.39 6.50 3.88
N GLN A 46 -10.03 5.36 4.17
CA GLN A 46 -11.27 5.31 4.93
C GLN A 46 -11.09 5.83 6.36
N ARG A 47 -10.04 5.40 7.07
CA ARG A 47 -9.76 5.82 8.45
C ARG A 47 -9.36 7.28 8.59
N SER A 48 -8.63 7.80 7.61
CA SER A 48 -8.20 9.21 7.59
C SER A 48 -9.24 10.17 7.00
N GLY A 49 -10.36 9.65 6.47
CA GLY A 49 -11.38 10.46 5.79
C GLY A 49 -10.87 11.12 4.50
N LYS A 50 -9.82 10.57 3.89
CA LYS A 50 -9.17 11.11 2.68
C LYS A 50 -9.55 10.29 1.45
N LYS A 51 -9.43 10.91 0.27
CA LYS A 51 -9.41 10.15 -0.99
C LYS A 51 -8.11 9.36 -1.08
N VAL A 52 -8.15 8.15 -1.66
CA VAL A 52 -6.94 7.32 -1.88
C VAL A 52 -5.84 8.09 -2.61
N ALA A 53 -6.19 8.92 -3.60
CA ALA A 53 -5.23 9.75 -4.35
C ALA A 53 -4.54 10.84 -3.52
N MET A 54 -5.02 11.12 -2.30
CA MET A 54 -4.45 12.09 -1.37
C MET A 54 -3.64 11.42 -0.25
N ILE A 55 -3.53 10.09 -0.25
CA ILE A 55 -2.70 9.37 0.71
C ILE A 55 -1.24 9.62 0.40
N THR A 56 -0.51 10.00 1.44
CA THR A 56 0.93 10.22 1.40
C THR A 56 1.67 9.12 2.13
N LEU A 57 2.99 9.05 1.96
CA LEU A 57 3.81 8.09 2.70
C LEU A 57 3.69 8.31 4.23
N ALA A 58 3.49 9.56 4.68
CA ALA A 58 3.33 9.88 6.10
C ALA A 58 2.01 9.37 6.70
N ASP A 59 0.99 9.14 5.87
CA ASP A 59 -0.28 8.55 6.29
C ASP A 59 -0.16 7.04 6.55
N LEU A 60 0.89 6.38 6.03
CA LEU A 60 1.18 4.95 6.24
C LEU A 60 1.97 4.72 7.54
N ALA A 61 1.51 5.32 8.63
CA ALA A 61 2.15 5.21 9.94
C ALA A 61 2.06 3.79 10.50
N ALA A 62 2.95 3.45 11.44
CA ALA A 62 2.97 2.15 12.10
C ALA A 62 1.61 1.79 12.76
N SER A 63 0.91 2.79 13.33
CA SER A 63 -0.42 2.60 13.90
C SER A 63 -1.46 2.20 12.85
N GLU A 64 -1.38 2.77 11.65
CA GLU A 64 -2.29 2.46 10.55
C GLU A 64 -2.00 1.08 9.97
N VAL A 65 -0.73 0.69 9.87
CA VAL A 65 -0.34 -0.67 9.46
C VAL A 65 -0.80 -1.70 10.50
N ALA A 66 -0.60 -1.45 11.80
CA ALA A 66 -1.06 -2.34 12.85
C ALA A 66 -2.59 -2.49 12.85
N ALA A 67 -3.31 -1.38 12.68
CA ALA A 67 -4.77 -1.40 12.55
C ALA A 67 -5.22 -2.17 11.29
N PHE A 68 -4.51 -2.04 10.17
CA PHE A 68 -4.79 -2.80 8.94
C PHE A 68 -4.59 -4.30 9.14
N LEU A 69 -3.49 -4.71 9.77
CA LEU A 69 -3.22 -6.12 10.04
C LEU A 69 -4.29 -6.72 10.97
N SER A 70 -4.63 -6.02 12.05
CA SER A 70 -5.72 -6.42 12.94
C SER A 70 -7.04 -6.54 12.18
N HIS A 71 -7.39 -5.56 11.35
CA HIS A 71 -8.60 -5.63 10.53
C HIS A 71 -8.58 -6.81 9.55
N ALA A 72 -7.46 -7.07 8.88
CA ALA A 72 -7.32 -8.17 7.93
C ALA A 72 -7.43 -9.55 8.60
N GLU A 73 -6.96 -9.70 9.84
CA GLU A 73 -7.13 -10.91 10.66
C GLU A 73 -8.59 -11.13 11.07
N HIS A 74 -9.35 -10.07 11.34
CA HIS A 74 -10.75 -10.18 11.78
C HIS A 74 -11.72 -10.36 10.61
N GLU A 75 -11.48 -9.72 9.46
CA GLU A 75 -12.29 -9.94 8.25
C GLU A 75 -12.02 -11.30 7.59
N ARG A 76 -10.79 -11.82 7.76
CA ARG A 76 -10.43 -13.18 7.40
C ARG A 76 -10.45 -14.03 8.66
N GLY A 77 -11.64 -14.26 9.22
CA GLY A 77 -11.83 -15.32 10.20
C GLY A 77 -11.06 -16.56 9.74
N GLY A 78 -10.12 -16.99 10.57
CA GLY A 78 -8.98 -17.84 10.20
C GLY A 78 -9.35 -19.00 9.27
N THR A 79 -8.41 -19.36 8.39
CA THR A 79 -8.43 -20.66 7.71
C THR A 79 -8.74 -21.79 8.67
#